data_AF-A0A4R3MAM8-F1
#
_entry.id   AF-A0A4R3MAM8-F1
#
_cell.length_a   1.000
_cell.length_b   1.000
_cell.length_c   1.000
_cell.angle_alpha   90.00
_cell.angle_beta   90.00
_cell.angle_gamma   90.00
#
_symmetry.space_group_name_H-M   'P 1'
#
loop_
_entity.id
_entity.type
_entity.pdbx_description
1 polymer ?
#
loop_
_entity_poly.entity_id
_entity_poly.type
_entity_poly.pdbx_seq_one_letter_code
_entity_poly.pdbx_strand_id
1 'polypeptide(L)'
;MRELIEHGLMYGGLKRVDEPHLVGRYNKALEALRLAPTALESFHIDATGYSPEIAHERGDEHYLDPRGINRLFILLGPEQHDMPIIRAEFSAEQIVLRRFMQANRMAIETLTLNDAMFGEMENLIYEVEKPADILAIRKVGFDLHSVEGTLEAARRLETTVARFEADPESWRDRALMQEIVDGARHCGDIRRNGIVPAELEFAWPDVTWTSHFGGCYVLRGAGRSFLFGDPARLTPLPAGVQAFALDDETAAIVALDQLDCLEPVNPWWLSSSGIVDHRIAMLVAWILGHAGVADPAAALDERQLPRLIYQHLDLLKQDTRFRVLSELRAALGNARGNRLPLAEGLLVRRALPEHPDVWDLNRLISEFVRFDLVTLFMVNKPRFYEVYATLPPSLRRFAITAIETIYHPSGAHVLRHKQAVRDRFFGTH
;
A
#
# COMPACT_ATOMS: atom_id res chain seq x y z
N MET A 1 -0.02 -11.62 17.41
CA MET A 1 -0.14 -10.21 17.00
C MET A 1 0.56 -9.24 17.95
N ARG A 2 0.39 -9.35 19.28
CA ARG A 2 1.04 -8.46 20.27
C ARG A 2 2.54 -8.24 20.03
N GLU A 3 3.30 -9.30 19.79
CA GLU A 3 4.75 -9.22 19.51
C GLU A 3 5.07 -8.30 18.31
N LEU A 4 4.27 -8.30 17.24
CA LEU A 4 4.49 -7.41 16.09
C LEU A 4 4.29 -5.93 16.44
N ILE A 5 3.36 -5.63 17.35
CA ILE A 5 3.10 -4.28 17.82
C ILE A 5 4.26 -3.81 18.72
N GLU A 6 4.71 -4.66 19.64
CA GLU A 6 5.83 -4.38 20.54
C GLU A 6 7.14 -4.10 19.77
N HIS A 7 7.35 -4.79 18.65
CA HIS A 7 8.48 -4.58 17.75
C HIS A 7 8.25 -3.48 16.69
N GLY A 8 7.13 -2.74 16.73
CA GLY A 8 6.83 -1.67 15.77
C GLY A 8 6.64 -2.14 14.32
N LEU A 9 6.44 -3.45 14.11
CA LEU A 9 6.20 -4.07 12.81
C LEU A 9 4.72 -3.97 12.40
N MET A 10 3.83 -3.68 13.34
CA MET A 10 2.41 -3.39 13.10
C MET A 10 2.07 -2.00 13.66
N TYR A 11 1.27 -1.22 12.93
CA TYR A 11 0.91 0.18 13.28
C TYR A 11 2.09 1.14 13.45
N GLY A 12 3.29 0.78 12.97
CA GLY A 12 4.44 1.69 12.95
C GLY A 12 4.33 2.76 11.87
N GLY A 13 4.80 3.98 12.17
CA GLY A 13 4.86 5.10 11.23
C GLY A 13 3.63 6.00 11.18
N LEU A 14 2.77 5.96 12.21
CA LEU A 14 1.62 6.84 12.36
C LEU A 14 2.01 8.19 12.99
N LYS A 15 1.22 9.23 12.72
CA LYS A 15 1.34 10.53 13.37
C LYS A 15 0.68 10.48 14.73
N ARG A 16 1.44 10.78 15.79
CA ARG A 16 0.84 11.09 17.09
C ARG A 16 0.19 12.47 17.04
N VAL A 17 -1.05 12.56 17.50
CA VAL A 17 -1.83 13.79 17.64
C VAL A 17 -2.13 13.95 19.13
N ASP A 18 -1.51 14.94 19.77
CA ASP A 18 -1.68 15.25 21.19
C ASP A 18 -1.77 16.76 21.49
N GLU A 19 -1.56 17.61 20.48
CA GLU A 19 -1.74 19.04 20.63
C GLU A 19 -3.24 19.39 20.64
N PRO A 20 -3.75 20.12 21.65
CA PRO A 20 -5.19 20.35 21.82
C PRO A 20 -5.89 20.96 20.61
N HIS A 21 -5.19 21.80 19.84
CA HIS A 21 -5.75 22.41 18.63
C HIS A 21 -5.86 21.41 17.47
N LEU A 22 -4.95 20.44 17.34
CA LEU A 22 -5.03 19.38 16.34
C LEU A 22 -6.14 18.38 16.68
N VAL A 23 -6.27 18.02 17.96
CA VAL A 23 -7.40 17.20 18.45
C VAL A 23 -8.73 17.91 18.17
N GLY A 24 -8.81 19.21 18.45
CA GLY A 24 -9.99 20.02 18.17
C GLY A 24 -10.35 20.07 16.68
N ARG A 25 -9.35 20.26 15.79
CA ARG A 25 -9.56 20.23 14.33
C ARG A 25 -10.05 18.87 13.86
N TYR A 26 -9.45 17.79 14.36
CA TYR A 26 -9.86 16.43 14.04
C TYR A 26 -11.30 16.14 14.47
N ASN A 27 -11.68 16.53 15.69
CA ASN A 27 -13.05 16.38 16.19
C ASN A 27 -14.07 17.16 15.36
N LYS A 28 -13.76 18.39 14.94
CA LYS A 28 -14.62 19.13 14.03
C LYS A 28 -14.74 18.45 12.65
N ALA A 29 -13.66 17.86 12.13
CA ALA A 29 -13.71 17.08 10.91
C ALA A 29 -14.59 15.83 11.06
N LEU A 30 -14.52 15.11 12.19
CA LEU A 30 -15.45 14.02 12.51
C LEU A 30 -16.90 14.52 12.49
N GLU A 31 -17.19 15.62 13.19
CA GLU A 31 -18.54 16.19 13.24
C GLU A 31 -19.06 16.57 11.85
N ALA A 32 -18.21 17.16 11.00
CA ALA A 32 -18.55 17.50 9.62
C ALA A 32 -18.85 16.25 8.76
N LEU A 33 -18.14 15.16 9.00
CA LEU A 33 -18.41 13.83 8.44
C LEU A 33 -19.61 13.12 9.09
N ARG A 34 -20.34 13.79 10.01
CA ARG A 34 -21.48 13.25 10.78
C ARG A 34 -21.10 12.10 11.71
N LEU A 35 -19.88 12.14 12.20
CA LEU A 35 -19.30 11.20 13.14
C LEU A 35 -19.14 11.90 14.50
N ALA A 36 -19.38 11.19 15.61
CA ALA A 36 -19.24 11.76 16.96
C ALA A 36 -17.79 12.19 17.29
N PRO A 37 -17.52 13.29 17.99
CA PRO A 37 -16.16 13.62 18.41
C PRO A 37 -15.58 12.53 19.33
N THR A 38 -14.26 12.32 19.27
CA THR A 38 -13.54 11.44 20.21
C THR A 38 -13.33 12.14 21.56
N ALA A 39 -13.34 11.37 22.64
CA ALA A 39 -13.00 11.84 23.98
C ALA A 39 -11.50 11.69 24.31
N LEU A 40 -10.71 11.11 23.40
CA LEU A 40 -9.27 10.90 23.59
C LEU A 40 -8.51 12.22 23.56
N GLU A 41 -7.63 12.42 24.55
CA GLU A 41 -6.71 13.57 24.59
C GLU A 41 -5.53 13.41 23.61
N SER A 42 -5.21 12.17 23.24
CA SER A 42 -4.18 11.86 22.25
C SER A 42 -4.43 10.54 21.54
N PHE A 43 -4.08 10.46 20.26
CA PHE A 43 -4.24 9.27 19.42
C PHE A 43 -3.24 9.26 18.27
N HIS A 44 -3.17 8.18 17.50
CA HIS A 44 -2.35 8.11 16.29
C HIS A 44 -3.21 8.04 15.04
N ILE A 45 -2.79 8.75 13.99
CA ILE A 45 -3.46 8.72 12.68
C ILE A 45 -2.54 8.22 11.56
N ASP A 46 -3.16 7.56 10.59
CA ASP A 46 -2.52 7.10 9.36
C ASP A 46 -2.56 8.18 8.25
N ALA A 47 -2.14 7.82 7.03
CA ALA A 47 -2.13 8.75 5.90
C ALA A 47 -3.53 9.32 5.55
N THR A 48 -4.60 8.56 5.77
CA THR A 48 -5.99 9.00 5.54
C THR A 48 -6.60 9.72 6.74
N GLY A 49 -5.91 9.75 7.89
CA GLY A 49 -6.46 10.27 9.12
C GLY A 49 -7.18 9.21 9.97
N TYR A 50 -7.14 7.94 9.60
CA TYR A 50 -7.73 6.86 10.39
C TYR A 50 -6.91 6.59 11.66
N SER A 51 -7.59 6.41 12.79
CA SER A 51 -6.99 6.07 14.08
C SER A 51 -7.51 4.73 14.62
N PRO A 52 -6.63 3.75 14.90
CA PRO A 52 -6.99 2.52 15.59
C PRO A 52 -7.58 2.76 16.99
N GLU A 53 -7.10 3.77 17.71
CA GLU A 53 -7.59 4.10 19.06
C GLU A 53 -9.02 4.64 19.02
N ILE A 54 -9.33 5.50 18.06
CA ILE A 54 -10.69 6.04 17.87
C ILE A 54 -11.64 4.93 17.38
N ALA A 55 -11.18 4.07 16.48
CA ALA A 55 -11.94 2.88 16.07
C ALA A 55 -12.28 1.99 17.28
N HIS A 56 -11.32 1.77 18.18
CA HIS A 56 -11.52 1.02 19.41
C HIS A 56 -12.49 1.70 20.38
N GLU A 57 -12.36 3.01 20.62
CA GLU A 57 -13.27 3.81 21.46
C GLU A 57 -14.72 3.67 20.99
N ARG A 58 -14.93 3.66 19.67
CA ARG A 58 -16.25 3.60 19.03
C ARG A 58 -16.81 2.20 18.88
N GLY A 59 -15.95 1.17 18.90
CA GLY A 59 -16.31 -0.17 18.47
C GLY A 59 -16.63 -0.27 16.97
N ASP A 60 -16.08 0.64 16.16
CA ASP A 60 -16.26 0.69 14.71
C ASP A 60 -14.91 0.80 13.99
N GLU A 61 -14.46 -0.33 13.46
CA GLU A 61 -13.20 -0.46 12.72
C GLU A 61 -13.22 0.21 11.34
N HIS A 62 -14.40 0.59 10.84
CA HIS A 62 -14.64 1.09 9.48
C HIS A 62 -15.22 2.51 9.48
N TYR A 63 -15.01 3.28 10.55
CA TYR A 63 -15.66 4.59 10.70
C TYR A 63 -15.29 5.64 9.64
N LEU A 64 -14.14 5.48 8.95
CA LEU A 64 -13.77 6.28 7.76
C LEU A 64 -13.94 5.52 6.45
N ASP A 65 -14.39 4.27 6.47
CA ASP A 65 -14.59 3.45 5.28
C ASP A 65 -15.78 2.49 5.46
N PRO A 66 -16.99 3.04 5.68
CA PRO A 66 -18.13 2.26 6.18
C PRO A 66 -18.63 1.20 5.20
N ARG A 67 -18.35 1.36 3.90
CA ARG A 67 -18.75 0.44 2.83
C ARG A 67 -17.57 -0.31 2.21
N GLY A 68 -16.37 -0.07 2.68
CA GLY A 68 -15.14 -0.56 2.05
C GLY A 68 -14.92 -0.03 0.63
N ILE A 69 -15.53 1.10 0.31
CA ILE A 69 -15.42 1.84 -0.95
C ILE A 69 -15.74 3.30 -0.66
N ASN A 70 -15.13 4.20 -1.44
CA ASN A 70 -15.19 5.65 -1.25
C ASN A 70 -14.80 6.07 0.16
N ARG A 71 -13.56 5.74 0.53
CA ARG A 71 -13.01 6.04 1.83
C ARG A 71 -13.03 7.54 2.12
N LEU A 72 -13.50 7.88 3.31
CA LEU A 72 -13.40 9.19 3.92
C LEU A 72 -11.97 9.43 4.40
N PHE A 73 -11.53 10.68 4.38
CA PHE A 73 -10.23 11.06 4.90
C PHE A 73 -10.29 12.36 5.69
N ILE A 74 -9.31 12.52 6.57
CA ILE A 74 -9.03 13.72 7.36
C ILE A 74 -7.52 14.01 7.25
N LEU A 75 -7.16 15.15 6.68
CA LEU A 75 -5.79 15.62 6.57
C LEU A 75 -5.54 16.78 7.54
N LEU A 76 -4.70 16.52 8.54
CA LEU A 76 -4.20 17.49 9.50
C LEU A 76 -2.88 18.14 9.05
N GLY A 77 -2.19 17.57 8.05
CA GLY A 77 -0.92 18.12 7.60
C GLY A 77 -0.29 17.36 6.41
N PRO A 78 0.70 17.97 5.74
CA PRO A 78 1.41 17.38 4.60
C PRO A 78 2.19 16.11 4.94
N GLU A 79 2.63 15.95 6.19
CA GLU A 79 3.40 14.79 6.67
C GLU A 79 2.65 13.46 6.55
N GLN A 80 1.31 13.48 6.46
CA GLN A 80 0.50 12.30 6.21
C GLN A 80 0.82 11.62 4.86
N HIS A 81 1.41 12.34 3.90
CA HIS A 81 1.81 11.79 2.59
C HIS A 81 2.68 10.53 2.71
N ASP A 82 3.67 10.55 3.60
CA ASP A 82 4.65 9.47 3.74
C ASP A 82 4.18 8.32 4.65
N MET A 83 3.05 8.50 5.34
CA MET A 83 2.52 7.55 6.29
C MET A 83 1.93 6.32 5.58
N PRO A 84 1.83 5.18 6.28
CA PRO A 84 1.07 4.04 5.78
C PRO A 84 -0.44 4.33 5.85
N ILE A 85 -1.22 3.64 5.02
CA ILE A 85 -2.67 3.49 5.24
C ILE A 85 -2.89 2.19 6.00
N ILE A 86 -3.65 2.27 7.08
CA ILE A 86 -4.11 1.13 7.86
C ILE A 86 -5.46 0.67 7.29
N ARG A 87 -5.66 -0.65 7.26
CA ARG A 87 -6.92 -1.29 6.83
C ARG A 87 -7.40 -0.78 5.46
N ALA A 88 -6.49 -0.67 4.50
CA ALA A 88 -6.85 -0.35 3.12
C ALA A 88 -7.68 -1.49 2.51
N GLU A 89 -8.85 -1.15 1.96
CA GLU A 89 -9.72 -2.11 1.27
C GLU A 89 -9.28 -2.30 -0.19
N PHE A 90 -8.54 -1.32 -0.72
CA PHE A 90 -7.82 -1.41 -1.99
C PHE A 90 -6.37 -0.98 -1.82
N SER A 91 -5.43 -1.73 -2.42
CA SER A 91 -4.01 -1.35 -2.42
C SER A 91 -3.75 0.00 -3.11
N ALA A 92 -4.57 0.33 -4.12
CA ALA A 92 -4.50 1.58 -4.86
C ALA A 92 -4.79 2.84 -4.04
N GLU A 93 -5.53 2.76 -2.91
CA GLU A 93 -5.85 3.94 -2.09
C GLU A 93 -4.59 4.69 -1.68
N GLN A 94 -3.54 3.97 -1.29
CA GLN A 94 -2.27 4.58 -0.88
C GLN A 94 -1.56 5.27 -2.05
N ILE A 95 -1.62 4.68 -3.24
CA ILE A 95 -0.99 5.23 -4.44
C ILE A 95 -1.69 6.53 -4.85
N VAL A 96 -3.02 6.50 -4.88
CA VAL A 96 -3.82 7.63 -5.34
C VAL A 96 -3.80 8.77 -4.32
N LEU A 97 -3.93 8.49 -3.02
CA LEU A 97 -3.82 9.51 -1.97
C LEU A 97 -2.46 10.22 -2.04
N ARG A 98 -1.36 9.48 -2.24
CA ARG A 98 -0.03 10.08 -2.38
C ARG A 98 0.07 10.97 -3.61
N ARG A 99 -0.45 10.53 -4.76
CA ARG A 99 -0.49 11.35 -5.98
C ARG A 99 -1.27 12.64 -5.76
N PHE A 100 -2.43 12.56 -5.11
CA PHE A 100 -3.23 13.72 -4.72
C PHE A 100 -2.47 14.68 -3.80
N MET A 101 -1.89 14.16 -2.72
CA MET A 101 -1.14 14.98 -1.77
C MET A 101 0.11 15.61 -2.39
N GLN A 102 0.78 14.90 -3.29
CA GLN A 102 1.95 15.39 -4.00
C GLN A 102 1.58 16.49 -5.01
N ALA A 103 0.54 16.28 -5.82
CA ALA A 103 0.08 17.24 -6.82
C ALA A 103 -0.42 18.55 -6.16
N ASN A 104 -1.03 18.44 -4.97
CA ASN A 104 -1.63 19.57 -4.25
C ASN A 104 -0.83 19.97 -3.00
N ARG A 105 0.46 19.62 -2.94
CA ARG A 105 1.30 19.76 -1.74
C ARG A 105 1.25 21.17 -1.15
N MET A 106 1.41 22.21 -1.98
CA MET A 106 1.38 23.60 -1.53
C MET A 106 0.02 24.03 -0.94
N ALA A 107 -1.08 23.59 -1.57
CA ALA A 107 -2.43 23.90 -1.11
C ALA A 107 -2.70 23.24 0.25
N ILE A 108 -2.34 21.96 0.37
CA ILE A 108 -2.48 21.19 1.61
C ILE A 108 -1.62 21.82 2.71
N GLU A 109 -0.35 22.11 2.44
CA GLU A 109 0.56 22.76 3.39
C GLU A 109 -0.04 24.07 3.91
N THR A 110 -0.49 24.94 3.02
CA THR A 110 -0.97 26.27 3.40
C THR A 110 -2.28 26.22 4.17
N LEU A 111 -3.22 25.39 3.73
CA LEU A 111 -4.53 25.25 4.38
C LEU A 111 -4.38 24.61 5.76
N THR A 112 -3.58 23.55 5.88
CA THR A 112 -3.42 22.81 7.14
C THR A 112 -2.63 23.56 8.23
N LEU A 113 -2.05 24.73 7.92
CA LEU A 113 -1.47 25.62 8.94
C LEU A 113 -2.51 26.03 9.99
N ASN A 114 -3.69 26.45 9.53
CA ASN A 114 -4.74 27.02 10.40
C ASN A 114 -6.02 26.19 10.45
N ASP A 115 -6.21 25.28 9.50
CA ASP A 115 -7.43 24.52 9.31
C ASP A 115 -7.09 23.02 9.17
N ALA A 116 -8.09 22.18 8.90
CA ALA A 116 -7.93 20.78 8.51
C ALA A 116 -8.79 20.49 7.29
N MET A 117 -8.34 19.55 6.45
CA MET A 117 -9.11 19.10 5.30
C MET A 117 -9.81 17.80 5.64
N PHE A 118 -11.00 17.61 5.10
CA PHE A 118 -11.69 16.33 5.13
C PHE A 118 -12.46 16.14 3.82
N GLY A 119 -12.88 14.91 3.56
CA GLY A 119 -13.61 14.61 2.34
C GLY A 119 -13.68 13.12 2.05
N GLU A 120 -13.94 12.81 0.78
CA GLU A 120 -14.18 11.46 0.30
C GLU A 120 -13.37 11.18 -0.98
N MET A 121 -12.79 9.99 -1.06
CA MET A 121 -12.18 9.47 -2.29
C MET A 121 -13.28 8.85 -3.16
N GLU A 122 -14.05 9.71 -3.84
CA GLU A 122 -15.23 9.32 -4.57
C GLU A 122 -14.92 8.58 -5.88
N ASN A 123 -15.65 7.51 -6.14
CA ASN A 123 -15.81 6.98 -7.48
C ASN A 123 -17.31 6.81 -7.80
N LEU A 124 -17.64 6.41 -9.03
CA LEU A 124 -19.03 6.34 -9.49
C LEU A 124 -19.84 5.16 -8.91
N ILE A 125 -19.23 4.36 -8.03
CA ILE A 125 -19.81 3.16 -7.44
C ILE A 125 -20.01 3.40 -5.95
N TYR A 126 -21.25 3.28 -5.51
CA TYR A 126 -21.62 3.48 -4.10
C TYR A 126 -21.41 2.22 -3.25
N GLU A 127 -21.49 1.05 -3.85
CA GLU A 127 -21.37 -0.25 -3.16
C GLU A 127 -20.84 -1.30 -4.14
N VAL A 128 -19.99 -2.21 -3.63
CA VAL A 128 -19.44 -3.32 -4.40
C VAL A 128 -20.33 -4.55 -4.22
N GLU A 129 -21.12 -4.89 -5.24
CA GLU A 129 -22.00 -6.06 -5.21
C GLU A 129 -21.42 -7.22 -6.04
N LYS A 130 -20.78 -6.89 -7.17
CA LYS A 130 -20.26 -7.86 -8.14
C LYS A 130 -18.85 -7.48 -8.61
N PRO A 131 -18.04 -8.45 -9.10
CA PRO A 131 -16.68 -8.17 -9.60
C PRO A 131 -16.64 -7.13 -10.73
N ALA A 132 -17.74 -7.00 -11.49
CA ALA A 132 -17.88 -5.98 -12.52
C ALA A 132 -17.75 -4.56 -11.98
N ASP A 133 -18.17 -4.32 -10.74
CA ASP A 133 -18.13 -3.00 -10.11
C ASP A 133 -16.66 -2.62 -9.88
N ILE A 134 -15.85 -3.51 -9.30
CA ILE A 134 -14.41 -3.26 -9.12
C ILE A 134 -13.71 -3.00 -10.46
N LEU A 135 -14.08 -3.73 -11.52
CA LEU A 135 -13.50 -3.53 -12.86
C LEU A 135 -13.93 -2.20 -13.51
N ALA A 136 -15.05 -1.62 -13.09
CA ALA A 136 -15.54 -0.34 -13.57
C ALA A 136 -14.83 0.86 -12.90
N ILE A 137 -14.13 0.65 -11.78
CA ILE A 137 -13.28 1.67 -11.17
C ILE A 137 -12.09 1.95 -12.10
N ARG A 138 -12.08 3.14 -12.71
CA ARG A 138 -11.02 3.61 -13.63
C ARG A 138 -10.37 4.91 -13.19
N LYS A 139 -11.10 5.71 -12.43
CA LYS A 139 -10.66 6.96 -11.86
C LYS A 139 -11.31 7.13 -10.49
N VAL A 140 -10.68 7.95 -9.68
CA VAL A 140 -11.20 8.40 -8.39
C VAL A 140 -11.05 9.92 -8.33
N GLY A 141 -12.10 10.56 -7.84
CA GLY A 141 -12.15 11.98 -7.53
C GLY A 141 -11.89 12.20 -6.05
N PHE A 142 -11.38 13.38 -5.69
CA PHE A 142 -11.31 13.84 -4.31
C PHE A 142 -12.32 14.95 -4.11
N ASP A 143 -13.38 14.66 -3.35
CA ASP A 143 -14.23 15.71 -2.81
C ASP A 143 -13.57 16.26 -1.55
N LEU A 144 -13.49 17.58 -1.42
CA LEU A 144 -12.66 18.25 -0.42
C LEU A 144 -13.41 19.41 0.20
N HIS A 145 -13.33 19.41 1.53
CA HIS A 145 -13.86 20.42 2.42
C HIS A 145 -12.81 20.85 3.44
N SER A 146 -13.05 22.01 4.04
CA SER A 146 -12.25 22.51 5.14
C SER A 146 -13.10 22.73 6.38
N VAL A 147 -12.53 22.48 7.56
CA VAL A 147 -13.27 22.54 8.83
C VAL A 147 -13.81 23.95 9.11
N GLU A 148 -13.03 25.00 8.83
CA GLU A 148 -13.44 26.39 9.04
C GLU A 148 -14.05 27.04 7.78
N GLY A 149 -14.31 26.27 6.72
CA GLY A 149 -14.85 26.78 5.46
C GLY A 149 -13.87 27.62 4.63
N THR A 150 -12.58 27.58 4.96
CA THR A 150 -11.49 28.29 4.27
C THR A 150 -11.44 27.97 2.77
N LEU A 151 -11.56 26.69 2.41
CA LEU A 151 -11.51 26.21 1.04
C LEU A 151 -12.74 26.66 0.23
N GLU A 152 -13.93 26.55 0.83
CA GLU A 152 -15.20 26.97 0.24
C GLU A 152 -15.19 28.48 -0.02
N ALA A 153 -14.71 29.27 0.94
CA ALA A 153 -14.54 30.71 0.79
C ALA A 153 -13.53 31.06 -0.31
N ALA A 154 -12.44 30.30 -0.43
CA ALA A 154 -11.44 30.50 -1.47
C ALA A 154 -12.00 30.24 -2.88
N ARG A 155 -12.70 29.12 -3.08
CA ARG A 155 -13.36 28.79 -4.36
C ARG A 155 -14.42 29.85 -4.74
N ARG A 156 -15.18 30.34 -3.76
CA ARG A 156 -16.14 31.44 -3.99
C ARG A 156 -15.42 32.74 -4.36
N LEU A 157 -14.31 33.07 -3.70
CA LEU A 157 -13.51 34.26 -4.00
C LEU A 157 -12.93 34.19 -5.42
N GLU A 158 -12.39 33.06 -5.85
CA GLU A 158 -11.91 32.84 -7.23
C GLU A 158 -13.00 33.12 -8.26
N THR A 159 -14.19 32.55 -8.06
CA THR A 159 -15.35 32.76 -8.94
C THR A 159 -15.78 34.23 -8.97
N THR A 160 -15.76 34.90 -7.81
CA THR A 160 -16.16 36.30 -7.66
C THR A 160 -15.15 37.24 -8.34
N VAL A 161 -13.86 36.96 -8.21
CA VAL A 161 -12.78 37.70 -8.88
C VAL A 161 -12.86 37.50 -10.39
N ALA A 162 -13.06 36.27 -10.87
CA ALA A 162 -13.24 36.00 -12.30
C ALA A 162 -14.44 36.75 -12.89
N ARG A 163 -15.56 36.82 -12.15
CA ARG A 163 -16.73 37.64 -12.53
C ARG A 163 -16.38 39.12 -12.60
N PHE A 164 -15.63 39.63 -11.62
CA PHE A 164 -15.18 41.03 -11.58
C PHE A 164 -14.26 41.38 -12.76
N GLU A 165 -13.38 40.48 -13.15
CA GLU A 165 -12.46 40.68 -14.28
C GLU A 165 -13.15 40.56 -15.65
N ALA A 166 -14.22 39.76 -15.75
CA ALA A 166 -14.92 39.53 -17.01
C ALA A 166 -15.84 40.71 -17.43
N ASP A 167 -16.41 41.45 -16.49
CA ASP A 167 -17.31 42.57 -16.77
C ASP A 167 -16.59 43.93 -16.62
N PRO A 168 -16.45 44.73 -17.70
CA PRO A 168 -15.82 46.05 -17.68
C PRO A 168 -16.46 47.08 -16.74
N GLU A 169 -17.72 46.90 -16.32
CA GLU A 169 -18.42 47.81 -15.40
C GLU A 169 -18.37 47.34 -13.93
N SER A 170 -17.75 46.18 -13.64
CA SER A 170 -17.66 45.60 -12.28
C SER A 170 -17.05 46.52 -11.24
N TRP A 171 -16.18 47.46 -11.64
CA TRP A 171 -15.58 48.46 -10.75
C TRP A 171 -16.61 49.41 -10.10
N ARG A 172 -17.84 49.48 -10.64
CA ARG A 172 -18.95 50.24 -10.05
C ARG A 172 -19.80 49.43 -9.09
N ASP A 173 -19.71 48.10 -9.14
CA ASP A 173 -20.49 47.22 -8.28
C ASP A 173 -19.85 47.13 -6.88
N ARG A 174 -20.35 47.96 -5.97
CA ARG A 174 -19.90 47.97 -4.57
C ARG A 174 -20.23 46.68 -3.83
N ALA A 175 -21.30 45.97 -4.19
CA ALA A 175 -21.64 44.71 -3.54
C ALA A 175 -20.63 43.63 -3.94
N LEU A 176 -20.28 43.57 -5.23
CA LEU A 176 -19.25 42.67 -5.74
C LEU A 176 -17.88 42.93 -5.11
N MET A 177 -17.47 44.20 -5.00
CA MET A 177 -16.21 44.55 -4.33
C MET A 177 -16.21 44.16 -2.85
N GLN A 178 -17.34 44.32 -2.15
CA GLN A 178 -17.46 43.95 -0.75
C GLN A 178 -17.37 42.42 -0.58
N GLU A 179 -17.99 41.64 -1.46
CA GLU A 179 -17.89 40.17 -1.48
C GLU A 179 -16.42 39.70 -1.65
N ILE A 180 -15.64 40.38 -2.50
CA ILE A 180 -14.20 40.10 -2.67
C ILE A 180 -13.43 40.40 -1.37
N VAL A 181 -13.69 41.54 -0.74
CA VAL A 181 -12.99 41.93 0.51
C VAL A 181 -13.31 40.96 1.65
N ASP A 182 -14.57 40.57 1.80
CA ASP A 182 -14.98 39.66 2.88
C ASP A 182 -14.47 38.24 2.63
N GLY A 183 -14.44 37.77 1.38
CA GLY A 183 -13.78 36.51 1.02
C GLY A 183 -12.28 36.53 1.34
N ALA A 184 -11.58 37.61 0.98
CA ALA A 184 -10.15 37.75 1.24
C ALA A 184 -9.81 37.84 2.74
N ARG A 185 -10.72 38.39 3.56
CA ARG A 185 -10.55 38.39 5.03
C ARG A 185 -10.64 37.00 5.64
N HIS A 186 -11.44 36.11 5.05
CA HIS A 186 -11.61 34.74 5.54
C HIS A 186 -10.48 33.81 5.10
N CYS A 187 -10.16 33.79 3.81
CA CYS A 187 -9.23 32.82 3.22
C CYS A 187 -7.83 33.38 2.89
N GLY A 188 -7.61 34.69 3.01
CA GLY A 188 -6.34 35.35 2.68
C GLY A 188 -6.17 35.65 1.18
N ASP A 189 -4.93 35.90 0.74
CA ASP A 189 -4.62 36.19 -0.68
C ASP A 189 -4.50 34.89 -1.48
N ILE A 190 -5.60 34.50 -2.13
CA ILE A 190 -5.69 33.31 -2.99
C ILE A 190 -4.69 33.31 -4.15
N ARG A 191 -4.19 34.47 -4.61
CA ARG A 191 -3.24 34.56 -5.73
C ARG A 191 -1.83 34.16 -5.33
N ARG A 192 -1.48 34.33 -4.05
CA ARG A 192 -0.14 34.06 -3.52
C ARG A 192 -0.08 32.75 -2.74
N ASN A 193 -1.18 32.38 -2.09
CA ASN A 193 -1.20 31.30 -1.11
C ASN A 193 -1.68 29.96 -1.68
N GLY A 194 -2.20 29.93 -2.93
CA GLY A 194 -2.49 28.69 -3.66
C GLY A 194 -3.27 27.65 -2.84
N ILE A 195 -4.31 28.07 -2.12
CA ILE A 195 -5.04 27.23 -1.14
C ILE A 195 -6.09 26.33 -1.76
N VAL A 196 -6.37 26.47 -3.05
CA VAL A 196 -7.34 25.63 -3.78
C VAL A 196 -6.57 24.51 -4.50
N PRO A 197 -6.79 23.24 -4.13
CA PRO A 197 -6.24 22.10 -4.85
C PRO A 197 -6.75 22.07 -6.30
N ALA A 198 -5.82 21.91 -7.25
CA ALA A 198 -6.11 21.97 -8.69
C ALA A 198 -6.39 20.60 -9.30
N GLU A 199 -5.62 19.57 -8.91
CA GLU A 199 -5.75 18.22 -9.44
C GLU A 199 -6.57 17.37 -8.48
N LEU A 200 -7.83 17.07 -8.85
CA LEU A 200 -8.77 16.32 -8.02
C LEU A 200 -9.14 14.94 -8.57
N GLU A 201 -8.81 14.65 -9.83
CA GLU A 201 -9.11 13.37 -10.45
C GLU A 201 -7.82 12.61 -10.77
N PHE A 202 -7.75 11.35 -10.37
CA PHE A 202 -6.58 10.50 -10.57
C PHE A 202 -6.98 9.18 -11.20
N ALA A 203 -6.14 8.70 -12.12
CA ALA A 203 -6.30 7.38 -12.72
C ALA A 203 -6.11 6.28 -11.67
N TRP A 204 -7.03 5.32 -11.67
CA TRP A 204 -6.94 4.14 -10.84
C TRP A 204 -5.92 3.16 -11.43
N PRO A 205 -5.01 2.58 -10.63
CA PRO A 205 -4.03 1.59 -11.08
C PRO A 205 -4.67 0.41 -11.83
N ASP A 206 -3.96 -0.07 -12.85
CA ASP A 206 -4.42 -1.20 -13.67
C ASP A 206 -4.27 -2.52 -12.91
N VAL A 207 -3.26 -2.61 -12.05
CA VAL A 207 -3.06 -3.71 -11.11
C VAL A 207 -3.40 -3.26 -9.69
N THR A 208 -4.28 -4.01 -9.03
CA THR A 208 -4.73 -3.69 -7.67
C THR A 208 -5.10 -4.94 -6.91
N TRP A 209 -4.89 -4.92 -5.60
CA TRP A 209 -5.47 -5.88 -4.67
C TRP A 209 -6.63 -5.25 -3.92
N THR A 210 -7.65 -6.05 -3.59
CA THR A 210 -8.76 -5.63 -2.75
C THR A 210 -9.20 -6.73 -1.80
N SER A 211 -9.70 -6.35 -0.62
CA SER A 211 -10.22 -7.29 0.37
C SER A 211 -11.63 -7.82 0.01
N HIS A 212 -12.33 -7.14 -0.90
CA HIS A 212 -13.62 -7.57 -1.44
C HIS A 212 -13.57 -9.00 -1.98
N PHE A 213 -14.71 -9.69 -1.94
CA PHE A 213 -14.84 -11.10 -2.35
C PHE A 213 -13.88 -12.05 -1.61
N GLY A 214 -13.43 -11.70 -0.40
CA GLY A 214 -12.50 -12.50 0.40
C GLY A 214 -11.03 -12.34 -0.01
N GLY A 215 -10.69 -11.26 -0.70
CA GLY A 215 -9.37 -11.00 -1.23
C GLY A 215 -9.27 -11.38 -2.71
N CYS A 216 -9.13 -10.39 -3.58
CA CYS A 216 -8.82 -10.62 -4.98
C CYS A 216 -7.83 -9.61 -5.58
N TYR A 217 -7.08 -10.05 -6.58
CA TYR A 217 -6.25 -9.21 -7.41
C TYR A 217 -6.94 -8.95 -8.73
N VAL A 218 -6.86 -7.71 -9.18
CA VAL A 218 -7.41 -7.23 -10.45
C VAL A 218 -6.24 -6.79 -11.30
N LEU A 219 -6.07 -7.40 -12.46
CA LEU A 219 -5.04 -7.05 -13.43
C LEU A 219 -5.73 -6.63 -14.73
N ARG A 220 -5.45 -5.42 -15.19
CA ARG A 220 -6.03 -4.85 -16.40
C ARG A 220 -4.92 -4.48 -17.38
N GLY A 221 -5.14 -4.69 -18.67
CA GLY A 221 -4.20 -4.27 -19.70
C GLY A 221 -4.45 -4.97 -21.04
N ALA A 222 -3.98 -4.36 -22.13
CA ALA A 222 -4.12 -4.88 -23.50
C ALA A 222 -5.55 -5.33 -23.89
N GLY A 223 -6.58 -4.65 -23.38
CA GLY A 223 -7.98 -4.99 -23.62
C GLY A 223 -8.47 -6.28 -22.92
N ARG A 224 -7.68 -6.82 -21.99
CA ARG A 224 -8.00 -8.00 -21.18
C ARG A 224 -8.07 -7.63 -19.71
N SER A 225 -8.76 -8.46 -18.94
CA SER A 225 -8.76 -8.34 -17.48
C SER A 225 -8.74 -9.71 -16.83
N PHE A 226 -7.90 -9.85 -15.82
CA PHE A 226 -7.71 -11.07 -15.06
C PHE A 226 -8.02 -10.80 -13.60
N LEU A 227 -8.76 -11.70 -12.97
CA LEU A 227 -9.05 -11.69 -11.54
C LEU A 227 -8.40 -12.91 -10.89
N PHE A 228 -7.70 -12.73 -9.77
CA PHE A 228 -7.16 -13.85 -8.98
C PHE A 228 -7.76 -13.79 -7.57
N GLY A 229 -8.44 -14.84 -7.14
CA GLY A 229 -9.12 -14.88 -5.84
C GLY A 229 -9.85 -16.20 -5.65
N ASP A 230 -10.96 -16.22 -4.90
CA ASP A 230 -11.87 -17.36 -4.84
C ASP A 230 -12.81 -17.34 -6.05
N PRO A 231 -12.68 -18.28 -7.02
CA PRO A 231 -13.50 -18.28 -8.22
C PRO A 231 -15.00 -18.36 -7.94
N ALA A 232 -15.42 -18.97 -6.82
CA ALA A 232 -16.83 -19.06 -6.47
C ALA A 232 -17.41 -17.68 -6.10
N ARG A 233 -16.60 -16.82 -5.46
CA ARG A 233 -16.98 -15.45 -5.06
C ARG A 233 -16.84 -14.44 -6.17
N LEU A 234 -16.04 -14.75 -7.20
CA LEU A 234 -15.80 -13.91 -8.36
C LEU A 234 -16.82 -14.13 -9.49
N THR A 235 -18.04 -14.56 -9.17
CA THR A 235 -19.11 -14.73 -10.16
C THR A 235 -20.30 -13.82 -9.85
N PRO A 236 -21.01 -13.27 -10.86
CA PRO A 236 -20.81 -13.44 -12.30
C PRO A 236 -19.67 -12.58 -12.88
N LEU A 237 -18.99 -13.09 -13.91
CA LEU A 237 -17.92 -12.38 -14.61
C LEU A 237 -18.45 -11.60 -15.82
N PRO A 238 -17.96 -10.36 -16.06
CA PRO A 238 -18.20 -9.65 -17.32
C PRO A 238 -17.58 -10.36 -18.53
N ALA A 239 -18.08 -10.05 -19.73
CA ALA A 239 -17.51 -10.57 -20.97
C ALA A 239 -16.04 -10.14 -21.15
N GLY A 240 -15.17 -11.09 -21.52
CA GLY A 240 -13.74 -10.84 -21.72
C GLY A 240 -12.89 -10.84 -20.45
N VAL A 241 -13.48 -11.09 -19.28
CA VAL A 241 -12.79 -11.21 -18.00
C VAL A 241 -12.58 -12.68 -17.67
N GLN A 242 -11.38 -13.02 -17.23
CA GLN A 242 -11.05 -14.37 -16.73
C GLN A 242 -10.79 -14.30 -15.23
N ALA A 243 -11.26 -15.28 -14.47
CA ALA A 243 -10.96 -15.43 -13.06
C ALA A 243 -10.27 -16.76 -12.79
N PHE A 244 -9.24 -16.71 -11.95
CA PHE A 244 -8.42 -17.85 -11.56
C PHE A 244 -8.30 -17.95 -10.04
N ALA A 245 -8.00 -19.15 -9.56
CA ALA A 245 -7.69 -19.37 -8.17
C ALA A 245 -6.35 -18.70 -7.81
N LEU A 246 -6.22 -18.21 -6.57
CA LEU A 246 -5.02 -17.50 -6.12
C LEU A 246 -3.77 -18.41 -6.03
N ASP A 247 -3.95 -19.73 -5.98
CA ASP A 247 -2.88 -20.73 -5.95
C ASP A 247 -2.51 -21.29 -7.34
N ASP A 248 -3.17 -20.85 -8.41
CA ASP A 248 -2.85 -21.24 -9.78
C ASP A 248 -1.65 -20.43 -10.33
N GLU A 249 -0.45 -20.92 -10.05
CA GLU A 249 0.81 -20.29 -10.50
C GLU A 249 0.91 -20.25 -12.03
N THR A 250 0.37 -21.25 -12.72
CA THR A 250 0.45 -21.31 -14.19
C THR A 250 -0.41 -20.22 -14.81
N ALA A 251 -1.65 -20.06 -14.33
CA ALA A 251 -2.52 -18.98 -14.77
C ALA A 251 -1.94 -17.60 -14.44
N ALA A 252 -1.32 -17.44 -13.27
CA ALA A 252 -0.65 -16.20 -12.89
C ALA A 252 0.49 -15.85 -13.86
N ILE A 253 1.38 -16.79 -14.16
CA ILE A 253 2.47 -16.57 -15.13
C ILE A 253 1.91 -16.20 -16.50
N VAL A 254 0.91 -16.95 -17.01
CA VAL A 254 0.28 -16.68 -18.31
C VAL A 254 -0.35 -15.29 -18.35
N ALA A 255 -1.08 -14.88 -17.30
CA ALA A 255 -1.69 -13.56 -17.24
C ALA A 255 -0.64 -12.44 -17.20
N LEU A 256 0.39 -12.60 -16.37
CA LEU A 256 1.45 -11.59 -16.23
C LEU A 256 2.32 -11.47 -17.49
N ASP A 257 2.61 -12.59 -18.17
CA ASP A 257 3.32 -12.58 -19.45
C ASP A 257 2.44 -11.97 -20.57
N GLN A 258 1.12 -12.23 -20.59
CA GLN A 258 0.20 -11.61 -21.56
C GLN A 258 0.00 -10.10 -21.37
N LEU A 259 0.25 -9.59 -20.16
CA LEU A 259 0.20 -8.18 -19.82
C LEU A 259 1.57 -7.50 -19.90
N ASP A 260 2.60 -8.22 -20.36
CA ASP A 260 3.98 -7.74 -20.46
C ASP A 260 4.46 -7.10 -19.14
N CYS A 261 4.17 -7.72 -18.00
CA CYS A 261 4.47 -7.17 -16.68
C CYS A 261 5.36 -8.07 -15.80
N LEU A 262 5.75 -9.25 -16.29
CA LEU A 262 6.65 -10.19 -15.62
C LEU A 262 8.05 -10.17 -16.25
N GLU A 263 9.08 -9.95 -15.45
CA GLU A 263 10.45 -10.04 -15.97
C GLU A 263 10.77 -11.50 -16.33
N PRO A 264 11.33 -11.78 -17.52
CA PRO A 264 11.91 -13.08 -17.82
C PRO A 264 12.98 -13.44 -16.78
N VAL A 265 13.32 -14.72 -16.66
CA VAL A 265 14.37 -15.15 -15.72
C VAL A 265 15.67 -14.41 -16.04
N ASN A 266 16.09 -13.55 -15.10
CA ASN A 266 17.24 -12.66 -15.26
C ASN A 266 18.44 -13.14 -14.41
N PRO A 267 19.47 -13.76 -15.01
CA PRO A 267 20.65 -14.24 -14.28
C PRO A 267 21.42 -13.13 -13.56
N TRP A 268 21.44 -11.91 -14.11
CA TRP A 268 22.13 -10.77 -13.50
C TRP A 268 21.42 -10.34 -12.22
N TRP A 269 20.10 -10.21 -12.25
CA TRP A 269 19.34 -9.90 -11.04
C TRP A 269 19.49 -11.02 -9.99
N LEU A 270 19.36 -12.28 -10.39
CA LEU A 270 19.46 -13.41 -9.46
C LEU A 270 20.83 -13.51 -8.78
N SER A 271 21.91 -13.18 -9.51
CA SER A 271 23.28 -13.20 -8.97
C SER A 271 23.64 -11.95 -8.15
N SER A 272 23.13 -10.78 -8.51
CA SER A 272 23.48 -9.50 -7.84
C SER A 272 22.60 -9.15 -6.63
N SER A 273 21.35 -9.62 -6.59
CA SER A 273 20.38 -9.26 -5.54
C SER A 273 20.54 -10.06 -4.24
N GLY A 274 21.18 -11.22 -4.30
CA GLY A 274 21.19 -12.19 -3.19
C GLY A 274 19.83 -12.86 -2.93
N ILE A 275 18.83 -12.68 -3.82
CA ILE A 275 17.47 -13.18 -3.61
C ILE A 275 17.41 -14.71 -3.50
N VAL A 276 18.30 -15.43 -4.21
CA VAL A 276 18.33 -16.90 -4.18
C VAL A 276 18.77 -17.40 -2.80
N ASP A 277 19.87 -16.88 -2.26
CA ASP A 277 20.34 -17.23 -0.92
C ASP A 277 19.34 -16.81 0.17
N HIS A 278 18.74 -15.63 0.02
CA HIS A 278 17.65 -15.17 0.88
C HIS A 278 16.47 -16.16 0.90
N ARG A 279 15.96 -16.55 -0.29
CA ARG A 279 14.85 -17.50 -0.41
C ARG A 279 15.22 -18.88 0.14
N ILE A 280 16.46 -19.33 -0.04
CA ILE A 280 16.95 -20.58 0.58
C ILE A 280 16.92 -20.46 2.10
N ALA A 281 17.45 -19.37 2.69
CA ALA A 281 17.45 -19.15 4.13
C ALA A 281 16.01 -19.16 4.69
N MET A 282 15.09 -18.43 4.04
CA MET A 282 13.69 -18.38 4.44
C MET A 282 13.01 -19.75 4.34
N LEU A 283 13.25 -20.49 3.25
CA LEU A 283 12.65 -21.81 3.03
C LEU A 283 13.18 -22.85 4.03
N VAL A 284 14.49 -22.83 4.31
CA VAL A 284 15.12 -23.71 5.30
C VAL A 284 14.52 -23.42 6.67
N ALA A 285 14.48 -22.15 7.09
CA ALA A 285 13.85 -21.75 8.34
C ALA A 285 12.39 -22.22 8.42
N TRP A 286 11.62 -22.00 7.35
CA TRP A 286 10.23 -22.41 7.24
C TRP A 286 10.05 -23.92 7.45
N ILE A 287 10.78 -24.76 6.71
CA ILE A 287 10.68 -26.22 6.78
C ILE A 287 11.08 -26.73 8.17
N LEU A 288 12.24 -26.29 8.68
CA LEU A 288 12.76 -26.78 9.96
C LEU A 288 11.91 -26.30 11.14
N GLY A 289 11.38 -25.08 11.06
CA GLY A 289 10.49 -24.52 12.07
C GLY A 289 9.15 -25.24 12.17
N HIS A 290 8.56 -25.63 11.04
CA HIS A 290 7.34 -26.46 11.03
C HIS A 290 7.60 -27.89 11.51
N ALA A 291 8.75 -28.46 11.16
CA ALA A 291 9.14 -29.79 11.62
C ALA A 291 9.57 -29.82 13.10
N GLY A 292 9.92 -28.67 13.69
CA GLY A 292 10.37 -28.56 15.07
C GLY A 292 11.74 -29.20 15.34
N VAL A 293 12.58 -29.34 14.31
CA VAL A 293 13.84 -30.10 14.37
C VAL A 293 15.07 -29.23 14.60
N ALA A 294 14.97 -27.91 14.42
CA ALA A 294 16.05 -26.95 14.64
C ALA A 294 15.49 -25.55 14.93
N ASP A 295 16.34 -24.67 15.46
CA ASP A 295 16.01 -23.25 15.61
C ASP A 295 16.03 -22.56 14.23
N PRO A 296 14.89 -22.03 13.74
CA PRO A 296 14.85 -21.35 12.45
C PRO A 296 15.75 -20.11 12.36
N ALA A 297 16.06 -19.47 13.50
CA ALA A 297 16.93 -18.28 13.54
C ALA A 297 18.35 -18.57 13.04
N ALA A 298 18.84 -19.81 13.18
CA ALA A 298 20.15 -20.22 12.69
C ALA A 298 20.29 -20.09 11.16
N ALA A 299 19.17 -20.08 10.42
CA ALA A 299 19.18 -19.90 8.98
C ALA A 299 19.54 -18.48 8.52
N LEU A 300 19.44 -17.48 9.41
CA LEU A 300 19.81 -16.08 9.12
C LEU A 300 21.33 -15.86 9.13
N ASP A 301 22.09 -16.74 9.79
CA ASP A 301 23.55 -16.66 9.84
C ASP A 301 24.14 -17.40 8.64
N GLU A 302 24.77 -16.63 7.73
CA GLU A 302 25.43 -17.14 6.52
C GLU A 302 26.45 -18.25 6.79
N ARG A 303 27.08 -18.25 7.96
CA ARG A 303 28.08 -19.27 8.35
C ARG A 303 27.42 -20.56 8.84
N GLN A 304 26.23 -20.45 9.42
CA GLN A 304 25.49 -21.60 9.98
C GLN A 304 24.58 -22.25 8.95
N LEU A 305 24.03 -21.49 8.01
CA LEU A 305 23.09 -21.98 7.00
C LEU A 305 23.61 -23.22 6.24
N PRO A 306 24.87 -23.29 5.77
CA PRO A 306 25.38 -24.49 5.10
C PRO A 306 25.36 -25.71 6.03
N ARG A 307 25.82 -25.55 7.28
CA ARG A 307 25.82 -26.62 8.28
C ARG A 307 24.41 -27.12 8.57
N LEU A 308 23.47 -26.19 8.71
CA LEU A 308 22.06 -26.48 8.95
C LEU A 308 21.45 -27.28 7.78
N ILE A 309 21.76 -26.88 6.54
CA ILE A 309 21.34 -27.60 5.34
C ILE A 309 21.90 -29.03 5.33
N TYR A 310 23.19 -29.21 5.60
CA TYR A 310 23.81 -30.54 5.60
C TYR A 310 23.21 -31.47 6.67
N GLN A 311 22.92 -30.94 7.86
CA GLN A 311 22.36 -31.71 8.98
C GLN A 311 20.93 -32.20 8.72
N HIS A 312 20.16 -31.46 7.91
CA HIS A 312 18.74 -31.75 7.66
C HIS A 312 18.43 -32.00 6.18
N LEU A 313 19.42 -32.44 5.41
CA LEU A 313 19.34 -32.53 3.95
C LEU A 313 18.23 -33.48 3.47
N ASP A 314 18.01 -34.59 4.16
CA ASP A 314 17.00 -35.59 3.81
C ASP A 314 15.58 -35.05 3.92
N LEU A 315 15.35 -34.13 4.86
CA LEU A 315 14.07 -33.42 5.01
C LEU A 315 13.94 -32.35 3.93
N LEU A 316 14.97 -31.53 3.73
CA LEU A 316 14.94 -30.41 2.79
C LEU A 316 14.77 -30.85 1.33
N LYS A 317 15.40 -31.96 0.91
CA LYS A 317 15.30 -32.49 -0.46
C LYS A 317 13.92 -33.00 -0.85
N GLN A 318 13.03 -33.24 0.13
CA GLN A 318 11.64 -33.63 -0.14
C GLN A 318 10.85 -32.45 -0.73
N ASP A 319 11.23 -31.22 -0.40
CA ASP A 319 10.62 -30.01 -0.94
C ASP A 319 11.20 -29.68 -2.33
N THR A 320 10.33 -29.62 -3.34
CA THR A 320 10.71 -29.30 -4.72
C THR A 320 11.35 -27.92 -4.84
N ARG A 321 10.88 -26.94 -4.06
CA ARG A 321 11.36 -25.55 -4.09
C ARG A 321 12.80 -25.48 -3.61
N PHE A 322 13.16 -26.25 -2.58
CA PHE A 322 14.52 -26.31 -2.08
C PHE A 322 15.48 -26.89 -3.12
N ARG A 323 15.06 -27.94 -3.85
CA ARG A 323 15.85 -28.50 -4.96
C ARG A 323 16.09 -27.47 -6.05
N VAL A 324 15.03 -26.81 -6.53
CA VAL A 324 15.11 -25.77 -7.58
C VAL A 324 16.04 -24.63 -7.16
N LEU A 325 15.88 -24.09 -5.95
CA LEU A 325 16.73 -23.00 -5.47
C LEU A 325 18.19 -23.43 -5.29
N SER A 326 18.43 -24.66 -4.82
CA SER A 326 19.80 -25.19 -4.64
C SER A 326 20.51 -25.41 -5.97
N GLU A 327 19.80 -25.96 -6.96
CA GLU A 327 20.31 -26.12 -8.34
C GLU A 327 20.59 -24.76 -8.98
N LEU A 328 19.69 -23.79 -8.80
CA LEU A 328 19.89 -22.44 -9.30
C LEU A 328 21.10 -21.77 -8.64
N ARG A 329 21.25 -21.88 -7.32
CA ARG A 329 22.42 -21.33 -6.60
C ARG A 329 23.72 -21.94 -7.13
N ALA A 330 23.76 -23.25 -7.35
CA ALA A 330 24.92 -23.93 -7.92
C ALA A 330 25.20 -23.48 -9.37
N ALA A 331 24.17 -23.28 -10.18
CA ALA A 331 24.31 -22.77 -11.54
C ALA A 331 24.86 -21.34 -11.58
N LEU A 332 24.38 -20.45 -10.70
CA LEU A 332 24.85 -19.06 -10.62
C LEU A 332 26.31 -18.95 -10.15
N GLY A 333 26.74 -19.82 -9.23
CA GLY A 333 28.13 -19.86 -8.77
C GLY A 333 29.11 -20.41 -9.82
N ASN A 334 28.63 -21.22 -10.75
CA ASN A 334 29.42 -21.76 -11.84
C ASN A 334 29.36 -20.79 -13.03
N ALA A 335 30.31 -19.84 -13.10
CA ALA A 335 30.43 -18.79 -14.12
C ALA A 335 30.62 -19.26 -15.60
N ARG A 336 30.30 -20.52 -15.92
CA ARG A 336 30.39 -21.11 -17.26
C ARG A 336 29.01 -21.34 -17.84
N GLY A 337 28.37 -20.25 -18.29
CA GLY A 337 27.52 -20.18 -19.48
C GLY A 337 26.42 -21.23 -19.72
N ASN A 338 26.05 -22.05 -18.74
CA ASN A 338 25.03 -23.07 -18.92
C ASN A 338 23.68 -22.48 -18.51
N ARG A 339 22.81 -22.44 -19.53
CA ARG A 339 21.35 -22.34 -19.46
C ARG A 339 20.87 -22.61 -18.04
N LEU A 340 20.33 -21.56 -17.39
CA LEU A 340 19.70 -21.75 -16.09
C LEU A 340 18.74 -22.95 -16.21
N PRO A 341 18.71 -23.87 -15.24
CA PRO A 341 17.67 -24.89 -15.21
C PRO A 341 16.33 -24.18 -15.43
N LEU A 342 15.39 -24.83 -16.12
CA LEU A 342 14.02 -24.34 -16.38
C LEU A 342 13.30 -24.12 -15.04
N ALA A 343 13.70 -23.09 -14.31
CA ALA A 343 13.01 -22.52 -13.18
C ALA A 343 12.00 -21.55 -13.79
N GLU A 344 11.00 -22.14 -14.45
CA GLU A 344 9.85 -21.44 -15.00
C GLU A 344 8.84 -21.34 -13.87
N GLY A 345 9.03 -20.36 -13.00
CA GLY A 345 8.19 -20.18 -11.82
C GLY A 345 8.37 -18.81 -11.18
N LEU A 346 7.40 -18.42 -10.37
CA LEU A 346 7.42 -17.15 -9.64
C LEU A 346 8.45 -17.16 -8.50
N LEU A 347 8.95 -18.34 -8.13
CA LEU A 347 10.08 -18.57 -7.22
C LEU A 347 11.39 -17.89 -7.64
N VAL A 348 11.55 -17.49 -8.90
CA VAL A 348 12.80 -16.93 -9.44
C VAL A 348 12.55 -15.81 -10.44
N ARG A 349 11.33 -15.27 -10.47
CA ARG A 349 10.92 -14.13 -11.28
C ARG A 349 10.39 -13.03 -10.36
N ARG A 350 10.30 -11.82 -10.92
CA ARG A 350 9.69 -10.64 -10.30
C ARG A 350 8.94 -9.86 -11.36
N ALA A 351 8.09 -8.94 -10.94
CA ALA A 351 7.49 -7.99 -11.86
C ALA A 351 8.57 -7.15 -12.56
N LEU A 352 8.28 -6.68 -13.79
CA LEU A 352 9.19 -5.79 -14.52
C LEU A 352 9.50 -4.54 -13.67
N PRO A 353 10.78 -4.19 -13.47
CA PRO A 353 11.13 -3.09 -12.61
C PRO A 353 10.49 -1.77 -13.02
N GLU A 354 10.47 -1.44 -14.31
CA GLU A 354 9.96 -0.15 -14.78
C GLU A 354 8.42 -0.07 -14.85
N HIS A 355 7.70 -1.11 -14.41
CA HIS A 355 6.24 -1.12 -14.50
C HIS A 355 5.61 -0.19 -13.44
N PRO A 356 4.61 0.65 -13.79
CA PRO A 356 4.01 1.60 -12.84
C PRO A 356 3.41 0.93 -11.59
N ASP A 357 2.81 -0.26 -11.77
CA ASP A 357 2.16 -1.02 -10.69
C ASP A 357 3.04 -2.16 -10.12
N VAL A 358 4.36 -2.01 -10.20
CA VAL A 358 5.36 -3.03 -9.79
C VAL A 358 5.15 -3.57 -8.37
N TRP A 359 4.68 -2.74 -7.44
CA TRP A 359 4.45 -3.15 -6.06
C TRP A 359 3.28 -4.11 -5.91
N ASP A 360 2.16 -3.87 -6.60
CA ASP A 360 0.99 -4.74 -6.55
C ASP A 360 1.18 -6.01 -7.39
N LEU A 361 1.96 -5.94 -8.46
CA LEU A 361 2.42 -7.12 -9.19
C LEU A 361 3.29 -8.01 -8.30
N ASN A 362 4.30 -7.44 -7.63
CA ASN A 362 5.11 -8.20 -6.69
C ASN A 362 4.31 -8.66 -5.46
N ARG A 363 3.26 -7.93 -5.07
CA ARG A 363 2.29 -8.37 -4.07
C ARG A 363 1.58 -9.65 -4.50
N LEU A 364 1.11 -9.76 -5.75
CA LEU A 364 0.54 -11.00 -6.29
C LEU A 364 1.59 -12.12 -6.33
N ILE A 365 2.78 -11.85 -6.86
CA ILE A 365 3.88 -12.83 -6.95
C ILE A 365 4.24 -13.38 -5.56
N SER A 366 4.15 -12.55 -4.52
CA SER A 366 4.43 -12.96 -3.14
C SER A 366 3.49 -14.06 -2.63
N GLU A 367 2.26 -14.19 -3.17
CA GLU A 367 1.31 -15.25 -2.81
C GLU A 367 1.82 -16.66 -3.13
N PHE A 368 2.77 -16.79 -4.04
CA PHE A 368 3.38 -18.07 -4.44
C PHE A 368 4.66 -18.38 -3.65
N VAL A 369 5.18 -17.40 -2.90
CA VAL A 369 6.40 -17.53 -2.08
C VAL A 369 6.14 -17.23 -0.60
N ARG A 370 5.02 -17.73 -0.06
CA ARG A 370 4.57 -17.48 1.33
C ARG A 370 5.58 -17.82 2.43
N PHE A 371 6.54 -18.70 2.14
CA PHE A 371 7.63 -19.03 3.06
C PHE A 371 8.63 -17.88 3.23
N ASP A 372 8.73 -16.97 2.26
CA ASP A 372 9.57 -15.77 2.31
C ASP A 372 8.83 -14.66 3.08
N LEU A 373 8.89 -14.79 4.41
CA LEU A 373 8.19 -13.90 5.34
C LEU A 373 8.65 -12.44 5.23
N VAL A 374 9.91 -12.20 4.84
CA VAL A 374 10.44 -10.84 4.64
C VAL A 374 9.85 -10.20 3.39
N THR A 375 9.83 -10.95 2.27
CA THR A 375 9.17 -10.48 1.04
C THR A 375 7.69 -10.23 1.28
N LEU A 376 6.99 -11.15 1.95
CA LEU A 376 5.58 -10.98 2.32
C LEU A 376 5.38 -9.69 3.12
N PHE A 377 6.17 -9.45 4.17
CA PHE A 377 6.05 -8.22 4.96
C PHE A 377 6.33 -6.95 4.16
N MET A 378 7.26 -7.03 3.20
CA MET A 378 7.69 -5.89 2.41
C MET A 378 6.65 -5.44 1.37
N VAL A 379 5.96 -6.38 0.70
CA VAL A 379 5.02 -6.07 -0.41
C VAL A 379 3.57 -6.45 -0.12
N ASN A 380 3.29 -7.34 0.83
CA ASN A 380 1.95 -7.86 1.13
C ASN A 380 1.72 -8.01 2.65
N LYS A 381 1.74 -6.89 3.38
CA LYS A 381 1.55 -6.88 4.84
C LYS A 381 0.27 -7.58 5.32
N PRO A 382 -0.91 -7.40 4.69
CA PRO A 382 -2.11 -8.11 5.12
C PRO A 382 -1.92 -9.63 5.10
N ARG A 383 -1.38 -10.16 4.00
CA ARG A 383 -1.08 -11.58 3.87
C ARG A 383 -0.02 -12.06 4.86
N PHE A 384 1.01 -11.25 5.10
CA PHE A 384 1.99 -11.54 6.15
C PHE A 384 1.33 -11.73 7.51
N TYR A 385 0.39 -10.86 7.90
CA TYR A 385 -0.29 -10.98 9.19
C TYR A 385 -1.16 -12.23 9.28
N GLU A 386 -1.87 -12.60 8.20
CA GLU A 386 -2.62 -13.86 8.12
C GLU A 386 -1.70 -15.08 8.31
N VAL A 387 -0.60 -15.13 7.55
CA VAL A 387 0.38 -16.22 7.65
C VAL A 387 0.96 -16.25 9.06
N TYR A 388 1.45 -15.11 9.57
CA TYR A 388 2.07 -14.99 10.88
C TYR A 388 1.16 -15.46 12.02
N ALA A 389 -0.15 -15.19 11.94
CA ALA A 389 -1.11 -15.63 12.95
C ALA A 389 -1.20 -17.16 13.07
N THR A 390 -0.93 -17.89 11.98
CA THR A 390 -0.95 -19.36 11.94
C THR A 390 0.38 -20.02 12.30
N LEU A 391 1.47 -19.23 12.41
CA LEU A 391 2.81 -19.78 12.61
C LEU A 391 3.04 -20.34 14.04
N PRO A 392 3.82 -21.43 14.17
CA PRO A 392 4.37 -21.88 15.45
C PRO A 392 5.18 -20.77 16.15
N PRO A 393 5.28 -20.78 17.50
CA PRO A 393 6.00 -19.74 18.24
C PRO A 393 7.47 -19.54 17.83
N SER A 394 8.18 -20.62 17.46
CA SER A 394 9.55 -20.54 16.94
C SER A 394 9.63 -19.73 15.64
N LEU A 395 8.70 -19.96 14.72
CA LEU A 395 8.63 -19.26 13.45
C LEU A 395 8.13 -17.83 13.58
N ARG A 396 7.26 -17.52 14.55
CA ARG A 396 6.87 -16.14 14.86
C ARG A 396 8.06 -15.31 15.32
N ARG A 397 8.89 -15.83 16.23
CA ARG A 397 10.13 -15.17 16.65
C ARG A 397 11.11 -15.00 15.49
N PHE A 398 11.31 -16.06 14.69
CA PHE A 398 12.12 -15.98 13.48
C PHE A 398 11.63 -14.90 12.51
N ALA A 399 10.32 -14.80 12.26
CA ALA A 399 9.75 -13.81 11.37
C ALA A 399 10.11 -12.38 11.80
N ILE A 400 9.96 -12.09 13.10
CA ILE A 400 10.33 -10.79 13.69
C ILE A 400 11.82 -10.54 13.49
N THR A 401 12.68 -11.47 13.94
CA THR A 401 14.13 -11.32 13.83
C THR A 401 14.60 -11.16 12.38
N ALA A 402 14.02 -11.93 11.44
CA ALA A 402 14.33 -11.84 10.02
C ALA A 402 13.96 -10.47 9.45
N ILE A 403 12.77 -9.95 9.77
CA ILE A 403 12.33 -8.63 9.31
C ILE A 403 13.22 -7.53 9.88
N GLU A 404 13.52 -7.56 11.18
CA GLU A 404 14.38 -6.56 11.82
C GLU A 404 15.81 -6.59 11.28
N THR A 405 16.36 -7.77 11.02
CA THR A 405 17.72 -7.93 10.53
C THR A 405 17.84 -7.52 9.05
N ILE A 406 16.86 -7.92 8.22
CA ILE A 406 16.99 -7.81 6.76
C ILE A 406 16.36 -6.51 6.24
N TYR A 407 15.21 -6.08 6.76
CA TYR A 407 14.38 -5.05 6.13
C TYR A 407 14.09 -3.83 7.01
N HIS A 408 13.85 -4.02 8.30
CA HIS A 408 13.46 -2.98 9.24
C HIS A 408 14.46 -2.88 10.41
N PRO A 409 15.73 -2.51 10.14
CA PRO A 409 16.70 -2.34 11.21
C PRO A 409 16.31 -1.15 12.10
N SER A 410 16.73 -1.18 13.36
CA SER A 410 16.58 -0.03 14.26
C SER A 410 17.54 1.12 13.90
N GLY A 411 17.11 2.37 14.08
CA GLY A 411 17.98 3.56 14.00
C GLY A 411 17.53 4.65 13.02
N ALA A 412 18.34 5.71 12.85
CA ALA A 412 17.94 6.91 12.09
C ALA A 412 17.85 6.73 10.56
N HIS A 413 18.27 5.59 10.02
CA HIS A 413 18.36 5.34 8.57
C HIS A 413 17.43 4.25 8.05
N VAL A 414 16.42 3.85 8.84
CA VAL A 414 15.50 2.75 8.48
C VAL A 414 14.87 2.94 7.10
N LEU A 415 14.40 4.14 6.76
CA LEU A 415 13.73 4.39 5.49
C LEU A 415 14.65 4.18 4.29
N ARG A 416 15.90 4.66 4.37
CA ARG A 416 16.91 4.44 3.32
C ARG A 416 17.26 2.97 3.18
N HIS A 417 17.39 2.25 4.30
CA HIS A 417 17.64 0.81 4.29
C HIS A 417 16.48 0.04 3.65
N LYS A 418 15.23 0.35 4.03
CA LYS A 418 14.03 -0.24 3.42
C LYS A 418 14.01 -0.06 1.91
N GLN A 419 14.34 1.15 1.44
CA GLN A 419 14.41 1.44 0.01
C GLN A 419 15.55 0.66 -0.66
N ALA A 420 16.74 0.63 -0.08
CA ALA A 420 17.86 -0.13 -0.64
C ALA A 420 17.58 -1.64 -0.76
N VAL A 421 16.88 -2.24 0.22
CA VAL A 421 16.48 -3.65 0.17
C VAL A 421 15.43 -3.89 -0.91
N ARG A 422 14.46 -2.97 -1.01
CA ARG A 422 13.45 -2.94 -2.07
C ARG A 422 14.08 -2.87 -3.46
N ASP A 423 15.00 -1.93 -3.66
CA ASP A 423 15.71 -1.75 -4.92
C ASP A 423 16.55 -2.98 -5.28
N ARG A 424 17.20 -3.59 -4.28
CA ARG A 424 17.96 -4.82 -4.47
C ARG A 424 17.08 -5.99 -4.90
N PHE A 425 15.91 -6.16 -4.28
CA PHE A 425 15.04 -7.32 -4.55
C PHE A 425 14.17 -7.11 -5.80
N PHE A 426 13.64 -5.91 -6.04
CA PHE A 426 12.65 -5.65 -7.10
C PHE A 426 13.08 -4.67 -8.18
N GLY A 427 14.24 -4.02 -8.00
CA GLY A 427 14.76 -3.01 -8.93
C GLY A 427 14.46 -1.60 -8.42
N THR A 428 15.20 -0.63 -8.94
CA THR A 428 14.95 0.79 -8.68
C THR A 428 13.69 1.22 -9.42
N HIS A 429 12.87 2.03 -8.75
CA HIS A 429 11.61 2.56 -9.27
C HIS A 429 11.56 4.07 -9.14
#